data_AF-A0A2D7X578-F1
#
_entry.id   AF-A0A2D7X578-F1
#
_cell.length_a   1.000
_cell.length_b   1.000
_cell.length_c   1.000
_cell.angle_alpha   90.00
_cell.angle_beta   90.00
_cell.angle_gamma   90.00
#
_symmetry.space_group_name_H-M   'P 1'
#
loop_
_entity.id
_entity.type
_entity.pdbx_description
1 polymer ?
#
loop_
_entity_poly.entity_id
_entity_poly.type
_entity_poly.pdbx_seq_one_letter_code
_entity_poly.pdbx_strand_id
1 'polypeptide(L)'
;MASSFTTNFGIEKIGSGEQSGAWGTTTNHNLDLLDRIASFKAVGLTGTTHTLTVREASPDAGTENLQDGMFRVIKFTGALGANNTVTVAPNTTTAYFIFINATTDSGSSGPYSVIISQGSGANITIPNGHTAVVFCDGAGSGAAVTDAFASLYVSDALRIGDGTAEDTKIVFDGNAQDFYIGLDDSADDLVIGSGSVVGTTPAVSIDENQAVVFPAAAVTIGDGTAEDTKLVYNGNAKDFYVGLDDSADKLVVGVGSTVGTNGVMTIDDDAVTIGDGAAADTKIVYDGNAKDFYVGLDDSADKFVIGVGSTVGTNSILTMDDDSVTLGDGAEVDSKLVFDGNAQDFYIALDDSADDLVFGQGSTVGSNIAFSIDENQLTNFSHAAIGSTQTANATGSTTLDFQTYQNFILTFTGNVTLANPSTEAVGQSGFIIIIQDGTGSRTLALGTDYETAGGAGLTISTAASAVDVVPYVVKASGSIQLGAAQLAFA
;
A
#
# COMPACT_ATOMS: atom_id res chain seq x y z
N MET A 1 -61.01 70.67 12.82
CA MET A 1 -60.33 69.72 13.74
C MET A 1 -59.03 69.30 13.09
N ALA A 2 -57.97 69.04 13.85
CA ALA A 2 -56.75 68.47 13.28
C ALA A 2 -56.98 67.01 12.88
N SER A 3 -56.47 66.59 11.74
CA SER A 3 -56.50 65.19 11.31
C SER A 3 -55.78 64.30 12.31
N SER A 4 -56.24 63.05 12.45
CA SER A 4 -55.55 62.01 13.21
C SER A 4 -54.94 61.00 12.25
N PHE A 5 -53.93 60.25 12.69
CA PHE A 5 -53.17 59.36 11.82
C PHE A 5 -53.04 57.96 12.44
N THR A 6 -52.78 56.93 11.62
CA THR A 6 -52.37 55.62 12.13
C THR A 6 -50.99 55.69 12.79
N THR A 7 -50.67 54.73 13.66
CA THR A 7 -49.52 54.83 14.56
C THR A 7 -48.18 54.68 13.85
N ASN A 8 -48.05 53.74 12.91
CA ASN A 8 -46.74 53.35 12.36
C ASN A 8 -46.46 53.99 11.00
N PHE A 9 -47.46 54.02 10.12
CA PHE A 9 -47.36 54.50 8.75
C PHE A 9 -47.98 55.88 8.54
N GLY A 10 -48.55 56.49 9.60
CA GLY A 10 -49.06 57.87 9.54
C GLY A 10 -50.18 58.07 8.51
N ILE A 11 -51.03 57.06 8.32
CA ILE A 11 -52.14 57.13 7.36
C ILE A 11 -53.21 58.06 7.92
N GLU A 12 -53.59 59.09 7.17
CA GLU A 12 -54.61 60.04 7.59
C GLU A 12 -55.97 59.34 7.80
N LYS A 13 -56.54 59.57 8.98
CA LYS A 13 -57.88 59.13 9.36
C LYS A 13 -58.87 60.25 9.09
N ILE A 14 -59.99 59.90 8.45
CA ILE A 14 -61.07 60.83 8.10
C ILE A 14 -61.61 61.49 9.36
N GLY A 15 -61.65 62.83 9.38
CA GLY A 15 -62.07 63.61 10.54
C GLY A 15 -63.58 63.58 10.80
N SER A 16 -64.00 63.89 12.04
CA SER A 16 -65.43 63.99 12.39
C SER A 16 -66.12 65.09 11.58
N GLY A 17 -67.16 64.72 10.82
CA GLY A 17 -67.91 65.62 9.95
C GLY A 17 -67.39 65.71 8.51
N GLU A 18 -66.18 65.22 8.23
CA GLU A 18 -65.69 65.03 6.86
C GLU A 18 -66.38 63.82 6.24
N GLN A 19 -66.77 63.92 4.96
CA GLN A 19 -67.51 62.86 4.24
C GLN A 19 -68.76 62.38 5.00
N SER A 20 -69.50 63.30 5.64
CA SER A 20 -70.70 62.99 6.45
C SER A 20 -71.73 62.15 5.67
N GLY A 21 -72.09 60.99 6.21
CA GLY A 21 -72.97 60.00 5.56
C GLY A 21 -72.22 58.90 4.78
N ALA A 22 -70.89 58.97 4.68
CA ALA A 22 -70.02 57.94 4.12
C ALA A 22 -68.99 57.46 5.16
N TRP A 23 -68.83 56.14 5.26
CA TRP A 23 -67.67 55.31 5.64
C TRP A 23 -66.65 55.71 6.76
N GLY A 24 -66.70 56.89 7.41
CA GLY A 24 -65.61 57.46 8.23
C GLY A 24 -64.99 56.58 9.33
N THR A 25 -65.74 56.21 10.38
CA THR A 25 -65.19 55.46 11.54
C THR A 25 -64.74 54.05 11.18
N THR A 26 -65.56 53.31 10.43
CA THR A 26 -65.22 51.96 9.97
C THR A 26 -64.02 51.96 9.03
N THR A 27 -63.90 52.97 8.16
CA THR A 27 -62.70 53.15 7.34
C THR A 27 -61.48 53.38 8.20
N ASN A 28 -61.55 54.27 9.19
CA ASN A 28 -60.42 54.53 10.09
C ASN A 28 -59.97 53.26 10.85
N HIS A 29 -60.92 52.39 11.24
CA HIS A 29 -60.59 51.09 11.81
C HIS A 29 -59.89 50.15 10.82
N ASN A 30 -60.32 50.14 9.56
CA ASN A 30 -59.65 49.40 8.48
C ASN A 30 -58.24 49.94 8.20
N LEU A 31 -58.05 51.27 8.29
CA LEU A 31 -56.72 51.88 8.15
C LEU A 31 -55.80 51.47 9.31
N ASP A 32 -56.31 51.42 10.54
CA ASP A 32 -55.58 50.89 11.71
C ASP A 32 -55.23 49.41 11.56
N LEU A 33 -56.12 48.61 10.98
CA LEU A 33 -55.88 47.20 10.67
C LEU A 33 -54.72 47.04 9.70
N LEU A 34 -54.73 47.80 8.60
CA LEU A 34 -53.66 47.78 7.60
C LEU A 34 -52.32 48.22 8.19
N ASP A 35 -52.32 49.28 9.00
CA ASP A 35 -51.14 49.76 9.72
C ASP A 35 -50.51 48.66 10.57
N ARG A 36 -51.33 47.87 11.28
CA ARG A 36 -50.86 46.83 12.19
C ARG A 36 -50.38 45.57 11.49
N ILE A 37 -51.02 45.16 10.39
CA ILE A 37 -50.59 44.00 9.59
C ILE A 37 -49.17 44.20 9.06
N ALA A 38 -48.80 45.44 8.73
CA ALA A 38 -47.46 45.81 8.28
C ALA A 38 -46.50 46.21 9.41
N SER A 39 -46.92 46.09 10.68
CA SER A 39 -46.15 46.51 11.85
C SER A 39 -45.79 45.35 12.78
N PHE A 40 -44.98 45.67 13.78
CA PHE A 40 -44.45 44.75 14.78
C PHE A 40 -45.00 45.08 16.17
N LYS A 41 -45.20 44.05 17.02
CA LYS A 41 -45.66 44.22 18.41
C LYS A 41 -44.85 43.34 19.37
N ALA A 42 -44.49 43.92 20.52
CA ALA A 42 -44.01 43.15 21.67
C ALA A 42 -45.19 42.79 22.59
N VAL A 43 -45.27 41.52 22.99
CA VAL A 43 -46.28 40.98 23.90
C VAL A 43 -45.57 40.41 25.11
N GLY A 44 -45.93 40.88 26.31
CA GLY A 44 -45.40 40.37 27.57
C GLY A 44 -46.15 39.10 27.97
N LEU A 45 -45.43 37.98 28.03
CA LEU A 45 -45.95 36.72 28.52
C LEU A 45 -45.68 36.58 30.02
N THR A 46 -46.63 35.95 30.71
CA THR A 46 -46.53 35.58 32.13
C THR A 46 -47.23 34.23 32.33
N GLY A 47 -46.78 33.44 33.31
CA GLY A 47 -47.38 32.14 33.58
C GLY A 47 -47.16 31.14 32.44
N THR A 48 -48.04 30.14 32.32
CA THR A 48 -47.91 29.01 31.39
C THR A 48 -48.82 29.08 30.17
N THR A 49 -49.74 30.05 30.12
CA THR A 49 -50.68 30.20 29.00
C THR A 49 -50.90 31.66 28.65
N HIS A 50 -51.22 31.93 27.39
CA HIS A 50 -51.62 33.23 26.90
C HIS A 50 -52.57 33.05 25.71
N THR A 51 -53.56 33.92 25.57
CA THR A 51 -54.44 33.92 24.39
C THR A 51 -54.06 35.09 23.50
N LEU A 52 -53.58 34.78 22.31
CA LEU A 52 -53.32 35.76 21.26
C LEU A 52 -54.58 35.92 20.42
N THR A 53 -55.39 36.91 20.78
CA THR A 53 -56.64 37.18 20.06
C THR A 53 -56.35 37.88 18.74
N VAL A 54 -56.73 37.24 17.65
CA VAL A 54 -56.98 37.82 16.34
C VAL A 54 -58.43 38.26 16.34
N ARG A 55 -58.70 39.43 15.78
CA ARG A 55 -60.03 40.03 15.82
C ARG A 55 -61.08 39.13 15.16
N GLU A 56 -62.10 38.75 15.94
CA GLU A 56 -63.21 37.87 15.55
C GLU A 56 -64.22 38.50 14.58
N ALA A 57 -64.40 39.83 14.63
CA ALA A 57 -65.41 40.56 13.86
C ALA A 57 -65.04 42.03 13.60
N SER A 58 -65.66 42.63 12.58
CA SER A 58 -65.52 44.06 12.29
C SER A 58 -65.90 44.90 13.52
N PRO A 59 -65.09 45.92 13.89
CA PRO A 59 -65.38 46.76 15.04
C PRO A 59 -66.56 47.71 14.77
N ASP A 60 -67.53 47.72 15.68
CA ASP A 60 -68.57 48.75 15.73
C ASP A 60 -68.01 50.07 16.27
N ALA A 61 -68.71 51.17 15.99
CA ALA A 61 -68.35 52.49 16.52
C ALA A 61 -68.29 52.47 18.05
N GLY A 62 -67.13 52.77 18.63
CA GLY A 62 -66.90 52.82 20.08
C GLY A 62 -66.38 51.51 20.72
N THR A 63 -66.16 50.46 19.94
CA THR A 63 -65.53 49.21 20.41
C THR A 63 -64.00 49.27 20.34
N GLU A 64 -63.31 48.49 21.18
CA GLU A 64 -61.85 48.42 21.12
C GLU A 64 -61.39 47.84 19.77
N ASN A 65 -60.68 48.67 19.01
CA ASN A 65 -60.13 48.26 17.72
C ASN A 65 -58.77 47.54 17.84
N LEU A 66 -58.10 47.53 18.99
CA LEU A 66 -56.78 46.89 19.16
C LEU A 66 -56.90 45.45 19.68
N GLN A 67 -56.19 44.52 19.06
CA GLN A 67 -55.93 43.16 19.55
C GLN A 67 -54.49 42.80 19.13
N ASP A 68 -53.77 42.05 19.98
CA ASP A 68 -52.36 41.75 19.73
C ASP A 68 -52.16 40.79 18.55
N GLY A 69 -53.11 39.90 18.26
CA GLY A 69 -53.07 38.99 17.09
C GLY A 69 -53.31 39.67 15.74
N MET A 70 -53.48 41.00 15.72
CA MET A 70 -53.61 41.78 14.48
C MET A 70 -52.26 42.08 13.80
N PHE A 71 -51.15 41.89 14.52
CA PHE A 71 -49.80 42.08 14.00
C PHE A 71 -49.26 40.78 13.40
N ARG A 72 -48.47 40.88 12.33
CA ARG A 72 -47.86 39.70 11.67
C ARG A 72 -46.48 39.35 12.21
N VAL A 73 -45.84 40.26 12.93
CA VAL A 73 -44.58 39.99 13.64
C VAL A 73 -44.79 40.26 15.12
N ILE A 74 -44.63 39.22 15.94
CA ILE A 74 -44.86 39.29 17.38
C ILE A 74 -43.62 38.81 18.12
N LYS A 75 -43.06 39.67 18.97
CA LYS A 75 -41.98 39.32 19.90
C LYS A 75 -42.55 39.06 21.27
N PHE A 76 -42.48 37.81 21.68
CA PHE A 76 -42.81 37.42 23.04
C PHE A 76 -41.67 37.83 23.98
N THR A 77 -42.03 38.53 25.05
CA THR A 77 -41.14 39.08 26.07
C THR A 77 -41.66 38.70 27.45
N GLY A 78 -40.98 39.13 28.51
CA GLY A 78 -41.37 38.80 29.88
C GLY A 78 -40.59 37.60 30.42
N ALA A 79 -40.57 37.49 31.75
CA ALA A 79 -39.80 36.48 32.45
C ALA A 79 -40.69 35.25 32.74
N LEU A 80 -40.33 34.09 32.21
CA LEU A 80 -41.09 32.85 32.33
C LEU A 80 -40.45 31.91 33.36
N GLY A 81 -41.26 31.07 34.00
CA GLY A 81 -40.82 30.01 34.94
C GLY A 81 -41.14 28.59 34.45
N ALA A 82 -41.72 28.48 33.26
CA ALA A 82 -42.08 27.25 32.55
C ALA A 82 -42.40 27.60 31.09
N ASN A 83 -42.54 26.60 30.21
CA ASN A 83 -43.02 26.82 28.84
C ASN A 83 -44.39 27.52 28.85
N ASN A 84 -44.58 28.47 27.94
CA ASN A 84 -45.85 29.19 27.78
C ASN A 84 -46.55 28.75 26.49
N THR A 85 -47.81 28.31 26.60
CA THR A 85 -48.65 28.01 25.44
C THR A 85 -49.42 29.26 25.03
N VAL A 86 -49.10 29.81 23.87
CA VAL A 86 -49.83 30.91 23.24
C VAL A 86 -50.88 30.33 22.29
N THR A 87 -52.15 30.48 22.64
CA THR A 87 -53.28 30.06 21.81
C THR A 87 -53.73 31.21 20.91
N VAL A 88 -53.59 31.04 19.60
CA VAL A 88 -54.16 31.94 18.59
C VAL A 88 -55.67 31.71 18.54
N ALA A 89 -56.45 32.74 18.90
CA ALA A 89 -57.91 32.70 18.87
C ALA A 89 -58.42 33.73 17.85
N PRO A 90 -59.51 33.47 17.10
CA PRO A 90 -60.25 32.21 17.08
C PRO A 90 -59.46 31.12 16.39
N ASN A 91 -59.85 29.88 16.68
CA ASN A 91 -59.36 28.70 15.98
C ASN A 91 -59.82 28.59 14.51
N THR A 92 -60.63 29.54 14.04
CA THR A 92 -61.02 29.71 12.64
C THR A 92 -60.15 30.71 11.87
N THR A 93 -59.13 31.30 12.51
CA THR A 93 -58.26 32.28 11.86
C THR A 93 -57.33 31.64 10.84
N THR A 94 -57.35 32.13 9.60
CA THR A 94 -56.29 31.88 8.62
C THR A 94 -55.31 33.05 8.62
N ALA A 95 -54.07 32.81 9.08
CA ALA A 95 -53.09 33.87 9.24
C ALA A 95 -51.66 33.34 9.28
N TYR A 96 -50.71 34.09 8.71
CA TYR A 96 -49.30 33.87 8.96
C TYR A 96 -48.79 34.76 10.10
N PHE A 97 -47.75 34.30 10.78
CA PHE A 97 -47.05 35.03 11.82
C PHE A 97 -45.55 34.76 11.76
N ILE A 98 -44.77 35.77 12.11
CA ILE A 98 -43.36 35.64 12.49
C ILE A 98 -43.31 35.81 14.00
N PHE A 99 -43.02 34.73 14.70
CA PHE A 99 -42.94 34.72 16.16
C PHE A 99 -41.50 34.67 16.62
N ILE A 100 -41.15 35.60 17.50
CA ILE A 100 -39.81 35.70 18.09
C ILE A 100 -39.94 35.39 19.58
N ASN A 101 -39.30 34.33 20.05
CA ASN A 101 -39.24 34.02 21.48
C ASN A 101 -38.05 34.76 22.12
N ALA A 102 -38.29 35.95 22.64
CA ALA A 102 -37.31 36.75 23.37
C ALA A 102 -37.68 36.87 24.87
N THR A 103 -38.32 35.83 25.40
CA THR A 103 -38.62 35.73 26.83
C THR A 103 -37.31 35.57 27.62
N THR A 104 -37.34 35.90 28.91
CA THR A 104 -36.20 35.68 29.81
C THR A 104 -36.55 34.61 30.83
N ASP A 105 -35.56 33.95 31.41
CA ASP A 105 -35.77 33.03 32.53
C ASP A 105 -35.98 33.84 33.84
N SER A 106 -36.99 33.46 34.63
CA SER A 106 -37.28 34.02 35.97
C SER A 106 -36.80 33.13 37.14
N GLY A 107 -36.31 31.92 36.88
CA GLY A 107 -36.08 30.89 37.90
C GLY A 107 -34.84 29.99 37.75
N SER A 108 -33.89 30.32 36.88
CA SER A 108 -32.62 29.59 36.65
C SER A 108 -32.77 28.09 36.32
N SER A 109 -33.95 27.66 35.90
CA SER A 109 -34.21 26.25 35.51
C SER A 109 -34.22 26.06 34.00
N GLY A 110 -33.87 27.10 33.25
CA GLY A 110 -33.53 27.04 31.84
C GLY A 110 -34.30 28.05 31.01
N PRO A 111 -33.79 28.37 29.80
CA PRO A 111 -34.59 29.08 28.81
C PRO A 111 -35.88 28.31 28.50
N TYR A 112 -37.03 28.98 28.55
CA TYR A 112 -38.33 28.36 28.28
C TYR A 112 -38.79 28.57 26.83
N SER A 113 -39.49 27.57 26.31
CA SER A 113 -40.07 27.60 24.97
C SER A 113 -41.45 28.29 24.98
N VAL A 114 -41.79 28.89 23.85
CA VAL A 114 -43.16 29.34 23.56
C VAL A 114 -43.79 28.33 22.62
N ILE A 115 -44.93 27.78 23.00
CA ILE A 115 -45.68 26.78 22.22
C ILE A 115 -46.86 27.49 21.57
N ILE A 116 -46.87 27.59 20.25
CA ILE A 116 -47.96 28.21 19.50
C ILE A 116 -49.00 27.15 19.18
N SER A 117 -50.23 27.42 19.60
CA SER A 117 -51.39 26.54 19.40
C SER A 117 -52.55 27.33 18.78
N GLN A 118 -53.45 26.65 18.08
CA GLN A 118 -54.67 27.27 17.54
C GLN A 118 -55.92 26.45 17.86
N GLY A 119 -55.86 25.13 17.75
CA GLY A 119 -56.92 24.20 18.13
C GLY A 119 -56.34 22.92 18.72
N SER A 120 -56.99 21.78 18.47
CA SER A 120 -56.47 20.45 18.82
C SER A 120 -55.50 19.87 17.80
N GLY A 121 -55.20 20.61 16.71
CA GLY A 121 -54.24 20.22 15.68
C GLY A 121 -52.77 20.38 16.13
N ALA A 122 -51.86 20.36 15.16
CA ALA A 122 -50.43 20.48 15.43
C ALA A 122 -50.06 21.84 16.06
N ASN A 123 -49.04 21.84 16.91
CA ASN A 123 -48.49 23.02 17.56
C ASN A 123 -47.02 23.20 17.13
N ILE A 124 -46.53 24.44 17.13
CA ILE A 124 -45.11 24.75 16.88
C ILE A 124 -44.47 25.21 18.18
N THR A 125 -43.37 24.56 18.56
CA THR A 125 -42.56 24.94 19.73
C THR A 125 -41.40 25.79 19.28
N ILE A 126 -41.29 27.00 19.82
CA ILE A 126 -40.22 27.95 19.53
C ILE A 126 -39.31 28.02 20.76
N PRO A 127 -38.10 27.44 20.71
CA PRO A 127 -37.16 27.55 21.81
C PRO A 127 -36.75 29.00 22.06
N ASN A 128 -36.23 29.29 23.25
CA ASN A 128 -35.80 30.63 23.60
C ASN A 128 -34.71 31.14 22.65
N GLY A 129 -34.78 32.41 22.27
CA GLY A 129 -33.83 33.04 21.35
C GLY A 129 -34.08 32.74 19.87
N HIS A 130 -34.97 31.79 19.55
CA HIS A 130 -35.29 31.44 18.17
C HIS A 130 -36.51 32.23 17.63
N THR A 131 -36.58 32.25 16.31
CA THR A 131 -37.69 32.81 15.54
C THR A 131 -38.31 31.70 14.70
N ALA A 132 -39.64 31.65 14.61
CA ALA A 132 -40.34 30.78 13.70
C ALA A 132 -41.27 31.58 12.79
N VAL A 133 -41.31 31.20 11.51
CA VAL A 133 -42.33 31.67 10.57
C VAL A 133 -43.39 30.58 10.52
N VAL A 134 -44.60 30.90 10.92
CA VAL A 134 -45.70 29.92 11.01
C VAL A 134 -46.94 30.42 10.30
N PHE A 135 -47.83 29.49 9.95
CA PHE A 135 -49.18 29.82 9.54
C PHE A 135 -50.22 28.95 10.27
N CYS A 136 -51.34 29.60 10.56
CA CYS A 136 -52.54 29.06 11.16
C CYS A 136 -53.52 28.68 10.05
N ASP A 137 -54.04 27.45 10.07
CA ASP A 137 -54.94 26.94 9.02
C ASP A 137 -56.42 27.29 9.26
N GLY A 138 -56.78 27.70 10.47
CA GLY A 138 -58.15 28.09 10.81
C GLY A 138 -59.19 26.97 10.70
N ALA A 139 -58.80 25.69 10.84
CA ALA A 139 -59.72 24.56 10.67
C ALA A 139 -60.76 24.37 11.81
N GLY A 140 -60.97 25.38 12.66
CA GLY A 140 -61.88 25.31 13.80
C GLY A 140 -61.30 24.44 14.92
N SER A 141 -62.09 23.50 15.45
CA SER A 141 -61.64 22.65 16.56
C SER A 141 -60.32 21.94 16.27
N GLY A 142 -60.11 21.48 15.04
CA GLY A 142 -58.90 20.76 14.61
C GLY A 142 -57.77 21.65 14.09
N ALA A 143 -57.85 22.98 14.27
CA ALA A 143 -56.90 23.91 13.69
C ALA A 143 -55.45 23.65 14.14
N ALA A 144 -54.54 23.77 13.18
CA ALA A 144 -53.12 23.50 13.34
C ALA A 144 -52.29 24.75 13.07
N VAL A 145 -51.14 24.82 13.74
CA VAL A 145 -50.06 25.75 13.47
C VAL A 145 -48.98 24.99 12.73
N THR A 146 -48.57 25.49 11.57
CA THR A 146 -47.56 24.85 10.72
C THR A 146 -46.36 25.77 10.57
N ASP A 147 -45.15 25.22 10.68
CA ASP A 147 -43.92 25.93 10.33
C ASP A 147 -43.82 26.06 8.80
N ALA A 148 -43.68 27.29 8.33
CA ALA A 148 -43.61 27.61 6.91
C ALA A 148 -42.38 27.01 6.22
N PHE A 149 -41.33 26.66 6.96
CA PHE A 149 -40.08 26.13 6.42
C PHE A 149 -39.87 24.63 6.68
N ALA A 150 -40.80 23.96 7.35
CA ALA A 150 -40.71 22.52 7.59
C ALA A 150 -40.54 21.69 6.31
N SER A 151 -41.03 22.21 5.18
CA SER A 151 -40.91 21.60 3.85
C SER A 151 -40.39 22.59 2.81
N LEU A 152 -39.43 23.44 3.18
CA LEU A 152 -38.83 24.40 2.26
C LEU A 152 -38.22 23.69 1.05
N TYR A 153 -38.67 24.07 -0.15
CA TYR A 153 -38.11 23.62 -1.42
C TYR A 153 -37.35 24.76 -2.09
N VAL A 154 -36.04 24.57 -2.31
CA VAL A 154 -35.19 25.50 -3.06
C VAL A 154 -34.98 24.91 -4.45
N SER A 155 -35.47 25.58 -5.48
CA SER A 155 -35.52 25.03 -6.85
C SER A 155 -34.18 25.03 -7.59
N ASP A 156 -33.15 25.65 -7.02
CA ASP A 156 -31.82 25.84 -7.62
C ASP A 156 -30.75 25.74 -6.51
N ALA A 157 -29.54 26.24 -6.75
CA ALA A 157 -28.43 26.22 -5.80
C ALA A 157 -28.73 26.97 -4.49
N LEU A 158 -28.35 26.35 -3.37
CA LEU A 158 -28.17 27.00 -2.08
C LEU A 158 -26.74 27.51 -1.99
N ARG A 159 -26.56 28.83 -1.88
CA ARG A 159 -25.25 29.44 -1.63
C ARG A 159 -24.98 29.49 -0.13
N ILE A 160 -23.82 29.00 0.28
CA ILE A 160 -23.28 29.15 1.64
C ILE A 160 -22.13 30.16 1.55
N GLY A 161 -22.14 31.17 2.42
CA GLY A 161 -21.17 32.26 2.42
C GLY A 161 -21.48 33.41 1.45
N ASP A 162 -20.83 34.54 1.68
CA ASP A 162 -20.93 35.76 0.86
C ASP A 162 -19.66 36.01 0.03
N GLY A 163 -18.57 35.28 0.27
CA GLY A 163 -17.30 35.38 -0.45
C GLY A 163 -16.33 36.39 0.17
N THR A 164 -16.51 36.73 1.44
CA THR A 164 -15.49 37.42 2.25
C THR A 164 -14.54 36.39 2.88
N ALA A 165 -13.68 36.79 3.83
CA ALA A 165 -12.62 35.93 4.37
C ALA A 165 -13.07 35.21 5.66
N GLU A 166 -14.37 35.05 5.85
CA GLU A 166 -14.98 34.52 7.06
C GLU A 166 -15.52 33.11 6.80
N ASP A 167 -14.96 32.13 7.51
CA ASP A 167 -15.39 30.74 7.39
C ASP A 167 -16.90 30.58 7.52
N THR A 168 -17.49 29.84 6.59
CA THR A 168 -18.93 29.56 6.57
C THR A 168 -19.18 28.07 6.50
N LYS A 169 -20.26 27.61 7.15
CA LYS A 169 -20.55 26.18 7.24
C LYS A 169 -22.03 25.87 7.40
N ILE A 170 -22.36 24.66 7.00
CA ILE A 170 -23.56 23.94 7.43
C ILE A 170 -23.16 23.14 8.66
N VAL A 171 -23.88 23.35 9.77
CA VAL A 171 -23.66 22.62 11.02
C VAL A 171 -24.67 21.49 11.15
N PHE A 172 -24.17 20.30 11.46
CA PHE A 172 -24.93 19.13 11.86
C PHE A 172 -24.79 18.99 13.38
N ASP A 173 -25.74 19.57 14.10
CA ASP A 173 -25.81 19.60 15.56
C ASP A 173 -26.18 18.22 16.10
N GLY A 174 -25.18 17.53 16.66
CA GLY A 174 -25.33 16.18 17.19
C GLY A 174 -25.34 16.20 18.71
N ASN A 175 -26.04 15.24 19.34
CA ASN A 175 -26.20 15.25 20.81
C ASN A 175 -24.87 15.30 21.61
N ALA A 176 -23.79 14.70 21.10
CA ALA A 176 -22.48 14.68 21.76
C ALA A 176 -21.37 15.34 20.95
N GLN A 177 -21.51 15.38 19.63
CA GLN A 177 -20.48 15.86 18.72
C GLN A 177 -21.16 16.49 17.52
N ASP A 178 -20.75 17.72 17.23
CA ASP A 178 -21.17 18.42 16.03
C ASP A 178 -20.25 18.09 14.88
N PHE A 179 -20.83 18.05 13.68
CA PHE A 179 -20.12 17.94 12.42
C PHE A 179 -20.44 19.12 11.53
N TYR A 180 -19.60 19.37 10.54
CA TYR A 180 -19.85 20.42 9.57
C TYR A 180 -19.36 20.05 8.17
N ILE A 181 -19.96 20.74 7.19
CA ILE A 181 -19.41 20.92 5.85
C ILE A 181 -19.26 22.44 5.69
N GLY A 182 -18.05 22.91 5.44
CA GLY A 182 -17.77 24.35 5.45
C GLY A 182 -16.60 24.76 4.58
N LEU A 183 -16.54 26.05 4.29
CA LEU A 183 -15.42 26.71 3.64
C LEU A 183 -14.50 27.27 4.73
N ASP A 184 -13.24 26.86 4.71
CA ASP A 184 -12.15 27.50 5.44
C ASP A 184 -11.59 28.59 4.53
N ASP A 185 -12.10 29.81 4.64
CA ASP A 185 -11.70 30.90 3.74
C ASP A 185 -10.29 31.43 4.08
N SER A 186 -9.75 31.06 5.25
CA SER A 186 -8.35 31.37 5.59
C SER A 186 -7.37 30.46 4.85
N ALA A 187 -7.79 29.24 4.51
CA ALA A 187 -7.01 28.25 3.76
C ALA A 187 -7.48 28.06 2.30
N ASP A 188 -8.62 28.64 1.92
CA ASP A 188 -9.33 28.42 0.65
C ASP A 188 -9.79 26.96 0.43
N ASP A 189 -10.08 26.23 1.52
CA ASP A 189 -10.42 24.80 1.50
C ASP A 189 -11.92 24.53 1.71
N LEU A 190 -12.47 23.53 1.01
CA LEU A 190 -13.73 22.89 1.40
C LEU A 190 -13.44 21.76 2.41
N VAL A 191 -14.02 21.85 3.61
CA VAL A 191 -13.74 20.96 4.72
C VAL A 191 -14.98 20.23 5.21
N ILE A 192 -14.84 18.92 5.42
CA ILE A 192 -15.75 18.09 6.20
C ILE A 192 -15.04 17.76 7.51
N GLY A 193 -15.59 18.17 8.64
CA GLY A 193 -14.93 18.02 9.94
C GLY A 193 -15.90 17.93 11.11
N SER A 194 -15.33 17.80 12.31
CA SER A 194 -16.09 17.85 13.57
C SER A 194 -15.78 19.12 14.35
N GLY A 195 -16.66 19.52 15.27
CA GLY A 195 -16.43 20.63 16.18
C GLY A 195 -16.90 22.01 15.66
N SER A 196 -16.59 23.05 16.43
CA SER A 196 -17.18 24.38 16.28
C SER A 196 -16.36 25.37 15.45
N VAL A 197 -15.14 25.04 15.04
CA VAL A 197 -14.27 25.89 14.22
C VAL A 197 -13.92 25.13 12.94
N VAL A 198 -14.04 25.80 11.79
CA VAL A 198 -13.66 25.21 10.49
C VAL A 198 -12.14 25.06 10.44
N GLY A 199 -11.62 24.02 9.78
CA GLY A 199 -10.18 23.79 9.60
C GLY A 199 -9.42 23.17 10.78
N THR A 200 -9.96 23.15 12.01
CA THR A 200 -9.21 22.63 13.18
C THR A 200 -9.22 21.12 13.33
N THR A 201 -10.28 20.47 12.89
CA THR A 201 -10.54 19.02 13.03
C THR A 201 -11.12 18.43 11.74
N PRO A 202 -10.43 18.62 10.60
CA PRO A 202 -10.84 18.10 9.31
C PRO A 202 -10.75 16.57 9.27
N ALA A 203 -11.81 15.92 8.79
CA ALA A 203 -11.80 14.52 8.36
C ALA A 203 -11.46 14.41 6.87
N VAL A 204 -11.96 15.37 6.07
CA VAL A 204 -11.65 15.55 4.65
C VAL A 204 -11.45 17.03 4.38
N SER A 205 -10.42 17.40 3.65
CA SER A 205 -10.29 18.74 3.05
C SER A 205 -10.05 18.64 1.55
N ILE A 206 -10.53 19.62 0.81
CA ILE A 206 -10.33 19.77 -0.64
C ILE A 206 -9.82 21.18 -0.89
N ASP A 207 -8.59 21.27 -1.40
CA ASP A 207 -7.93 22.55 -1.66
C ASP A 207 -8.32 23.17 -3.02
N GLU A 208 -7.75 24.34 -3.31
CA GLU A 208 -7.98 25.06 -4.57
C GLU A 208 -7.42 24.34 -5.81
N ASN A 209 -6.49 23.39 -5.60
CA ASN A 209 -5.94 22.51 -6.63
C ASN A 209 -6.75 21.20 -6.78
N GLN A 210 -7.86 21.08 -6.05
CA GLN A 210 -8.74 19.89 -5.98
C GLN A 210 -8.05 18.66 -5.37
N ALA A 211 -6.98 18.85 -4.59
CA ALA A 211 -6.37 17.79 -3.83
C ALA A 211 -7.28 17.39 -2.66
N VAL A 212 -7.68 16.13 -2.62
CA VAL A 212 -8.46 15.59 -1.50
C VAL A 212 -7.50 15.03 -0.45
N VAL A 213 -7.52 15.58 0.75
CA VAL A 213 -6.68 15.16 1.87
C VAL A 213 -7.55 14.55 2.96
N PHE A 214 -7.07 13.45 3.56
CA PHE A 214 -7.64 12.84 4.75
C PHE A 214 -6.67 13.04 5.92
N PRO A 215 -6.83 14.07 6.76
CA PRO A 215 -5.87 14.40 7.82
C PRO A 215 -5.90 13.42 9.00
N ALA A 216 -6.87 12.52 9.04
CA ALA A 216 -6.97 11.48 10.06
C ALA A 216 -5.76 10.53 10.03
N ALA A 217 -5.38 9.98 11.19
CA ALA A 217 -4.22 9.09 11.32
C ALA A 217 -4.34 7.77 10.54
N ALA A 218 -5.57 7.38 10.19
CA ALA A 218 -5.85 6.22 9.37
C ALA A 218 -7.09 6.47 8.50
N VAL A 219 -7.06 5.89 7.31
CA VAL A 219 -8.23 5.72 6.44
C VAL A 219 -8.45 4.23 6.32
N THR A 220 -9.59 3.75 6.79
CA THR A 220 -9.98 2.35 6.63
C THR A 220 -10.74 2.19 5.32
N ILE A 221 -10.29 1.25 4.48
CA ILE A 221 -10.99 0.82 3.27
C ILE A 221 -11.59 -0.55 3.58
N GLY A 222 -12.90 -0.71 3.39
CA GLY A 222 -13.64 -1.90 3.80
C GLY A 222 -14.41 -1.74 5.11
N ASP A 223 -15.37 -2.62 5.32
CA ASP A 223 -16.20 -2.74 6.51
C ASP A 223 -15.91 -4.02 7.32
N GLY A 224 -14.94 -4.83 6.86
CA GLY A 224 -14.49 -6.06 7.51
C GLY A 224 -15.46 -7.23 7.33
N THR A 225 -16.39 -7.15 6.37
CA THR A 225 -17.17 -8.30 5.92
C THR A 225 -16.48 -8.97 4.73
N ALA A 226 -17.12 -9.94 4.06
CA ALA A 226 -16.44 -10.77 3.03
C ALA A 226 -16.41 -10.09 1.64
N GLU A 227 -16.82 -8.83 1.55
CA GLU A 227 -16.94 -8.06 0.33
C GLU A 227 -15.63 -7.34 0.00
N ASP A 228 -15.05 -7.67 -1.15
CA ASP A 228 -13.82 -7.03 -1.62
C ASP A 228 -13.97 -5.49 -1.73
N THR A 229 -12.98 -4.79 -1.20
CA THR A 229 -12.90 -3.32 -1.29
C THR A 229 -11.61 -2.87 -1.93
N LYS A 230 -11.66 -1.76 -2.68
CA LYS A 230 -10.50 -1.29 -3.44
C LYS A 230 -10.51 0.21 -3.67
N LEU A 231 -9.31 0.73 -3.86
CA LEU A 231 -9.08 2.03 -4.49
C LEU A 231 -8.79 1.80 -5.98
N VAL A 232 -9.58 2.42 -6.85
CA VAL A 232 -9.46 2.30 -8.31
C VAL A 232 -8.70 3.50 -8.86
N TYR A 233 -7.61 3.22 -9.57
CA TYR A 233 -6.86 4.18 -10.36
C TYR A 233 -7.33 4.07 -11.82
N ASN A 234 -8.33 4.89 -12.16
CA ASN A 234 -8.93 4.90 -13.49
C ASN A 234 -7.98 5.55 -14.50
N GLY A 235 -7.46 4.73 -15.42
CA GLY A 235 -6.51 5.17 -16.44
C GLY A 235 -7.17 5.20 -17.82
N ASN A 236 -6.66 6.04 -18.71
CA ASN A 236 -7.26 6.19 -20.05
C ASN A 236 -7.28 4.87 -20.89
N ALA A 237 -6.29 4.00 -20.71
CA ALA A 237 -6.16 2.75 -21.48
C ALA A 237 -6.31 1.47 -20.64
N LYS A 238 -5.91 1.53 -19.37
CA LYS A 238 -6.00 0.45 -18.40
C LYS A 238 -6.26 1.05 -17.03
N ASP A 239 -7.15 0.41 -16.29
CA ASP A 239 -7.40 0.70 -14.89
C ASP A 239 -6.49 -0.18 -14.03
N PHE A 240 -6.06 0.38 -12.91
CA PHE A 240 -5.35 -0.36 -11.86
C PHE A 240 -6.12 -0.24 -10.56
N TYR A 241 -5.89 -1.17 -9.64
CA TYR A 241 -6.43 -1.04 -8.29
C TYR A 241 -5.42 -1.53 -7.25
N VAL A 242 -5.61 -1.03 -6.04
CA VAL A 242 -5.08 -1.62 -4.81
C VAL A 242 -6.30 -1.99 -3.99
N GLY A 243 -6.46 -3.25 -3.65
CA GLY A 243 -7.66 -3.74 -2.99
C GLY A 243 -7.42 -4.92 -2.09
N LEU A 244 -8.36 -5.14 -1.18
CA LEU A 244 -8.44 -6.32 -0.34
C LEU A 244 -9.37 -7.33 -1.02
N ASP A 245 -8.86 -8.53 -1.26
CA ASP A 245 -9.63 -9.73 -1.57
C ASP A 245 -9.95 -10.40 -0.25
N ASP A 246 -11.07 -9.99 0.37
CA ASP A 246 -11.45 -10.49 1.69
C ASP A 246 -11.92 -11.95 1.61
N SER A 247 -12.33 -12.43 0.44
CA SER A 247 -12.64 -13.84 0.21
C SER A 247 -11.38 -14.73 0.24
N ALA A 248 -10.21 -14.19 -0.11
CA ALA A 248 -8.95 -14.90 -0.15
C ALA A 248 -7.94 -14.47 0.94
N ASP A 249 -8.28 -13.48 1.77
CA ASP A 249 -7.44 -12.82 2.78
C ASP A 249 -6.14 -12.22 2.17
N LYS A 250 -6.25 -11.49 1.05
CA LYS A 250 -5.07 -10.97 0.32
C LYS A 250 -5.14 -9.49 0.03
N LEU A 251 -3.98 -8.82 0.09
CA LEU A 251 -3.80 -7.52 -0.54
C LEU A 251 -3.38 -7.72 -2.00
N VAL A 252 -4.12 -7.12 -2.93
CA VAL A 252 -3.91 -7.28 -4.37
C VAL A 252 -3.64 -5.93 -5.02
N VAL A 253 -2.55 -5.84 -5.78
CA VAL A 253 -2.35 -4.83 -6.81
C VAL A 253 -2.65 -5.48 -8.14
N GLY A 254 -3.73 -5.06 -8.80
CA GLY A 254 -4.21 -5.71 -10.00
C GLY A 254 -4.61 -4.75 -11.11
N VAL A 255 -4.96 -5.34 -12.25
CA VAL A 255 -5.46 -4.61 -13.42
C VAL A 255 -6.97 -4.82 -13.61
N GLY A 256 -7.66 -3.80 -14.11
CA GLY A 256 -9.10 -3.84 -14.36
C GLY A 256 -9.94 -3.44 -13.14
N SER A 257 -11.23 -3.80 -13.15
CA SER A 257 -12.22 -3.33 -12.17
C SER A 257 -12.67 -4.39 -11.16
N THR A 258 -12.10 -5.59 -11.16
CA THR A 258 -12.52 -6.71 -10.30
C THR A 258 -11.31 -7.19 -9.48
N VAL A 259 -11.45 -7.25 -8.15
CA VAL A 259 -10.39 -7.75 -7.26
C VAL A 259 -10.30 -9.28 -7.39
N GLY A 260 -9.10 -9.86 -7.24
CA GLY A 260 -8.88 -11.31 -7.29
C GLY A 260 -8.71 -11.90 -8.71
N THR A 261 -9.03 -11.16 -9.77
CA THR A 261 -8.76 -11.55 -11.16
C THR A 261 -7.64 -10.68 -11.74
N ASN A 262 -6.54 -11.30 -12.19
CA ASN A 262 -5.35 -10.63 -12.79
C ASN A 262 -4.52 -9.80 -11.78
N GLY A 263 -4.14 -10.41 -10.65
CA GLY A 263 -3.21 -9.82 -9.70
C GLY A 263 -1.82 -9.67 -10.32
N VAL A 264 -1.27 -8.46 -10.34
CA VAL A 264 0.13 -8.23 -10.73
C VAL A 264 1.05 -8.53 -9.55
N MET A 265 0.63 -8.10 -8.36
CA MET A 265 1.29 -8.40 -7.09
C MET A 265 0.22 -8.75 -6.06
N THR A 266 0.43 -9.87 -5.38
CA THR A 266 -0.46 -10.33 -4.32
C THR A 266 0.37 -10.58 -3.07
N ILE A 267 -0.08 -10.05 -1.94
CA ILE A 267 0.57 -10.22 -0.64
C ILE A 267 -0.43 -10.92 0.29
N ASP A 268 0.02 -12.01 0.90
CA ASP A 268 -0.67 -12.69 1.98
C ASP A 268 0.26 -12.80 3.21
N ASP A 269 -0.15 -13.54 4.23
CA ASP A 269 0.59 -13.68 5.49
C ASP A 269 1.98 -14.31 5.31
N ASP A 270 2.18 -15.09 4.25
CA ASP A 270 3.36 -15.95 4.08
C ASP A 270 4.20 -15.59 2.83
N ALA A 271 3.62 -14.93 1.83
CA ALA A 271 4.27 -14.73 0.54
C ALA A 271 3.93 -13.39 -0.15
N VAL A 272 4.86 -12.96 -1.00
CA VAL A 272 4.61 -11.99 -2.07
C VAL A 272 4.66 -12.75 -3.39
N THR A 273 3.51 -12.85 -4.05
CA THR A 273 3.41 -13.43 -5.39
C THR A 273 3.44 -12.33 -6.44
N ILE A 274 4.30 -12.47 -7.44
CA ILE A 274 4.39 -11.55 -8.58
C ILE A 274 3.92 -12.31 -9.82
N GLY A 275 2.81 -11.87 -10.41
CA GLY A 275 2.13 -12.51 -11.54
C GLY A 275 0.79 -13.14 -11.18
N ASP A 276 0.02 -13.51 -12.21
CA ASP A 276 -1.32 -14.08 -12.08
C ASP A 276 -1.41 -15.57 -12.47
N GLY A 277 -0.26 -16.20 -12.73
CA GLY A 277 -0.17 -17.61 -13.13
C GLY A 277 -0.69 -17.90 -14.54
N ALA A 278 -0.96 -16.87 -15.35
CA ALA A 278 -1.20 -17.05 -16.78
C ALA A 278 0.10 -17.44 -17.51
N ALA A 279 -0.01 -17.98 -18.73
CA ALA A 279 1.16 -18.30 -19.57
C ALA A 279 1.94 -17.06 -20.08
N ALA A 280 1.66 -15.89 -19.52
CA ALA A 280 2.30 -14.64 -19.89
C ALA A 280 3.44 -14.36 -18.90
N ASP A 281 4.64 -14.20 -19.42
CA ASP A 281 5.85 -14.00 -18.62
C ASP A 281 5.73 -12.80 -17.67
N THR A 282 6.03 -13.04 -16.40
CA THR A 282 6.04 -12.02 -15.36
C THR A 282 7.45 -11.72 -14.90
N LYS A 283 7.79 -10.44 -14.70
CA LYS A 283 9.13 -10.01 -14.25
C LYS A 283 9.09 -8.79 -13.35
N ILE A 284 10.09 -8.70 -12.49
CA ILE A 284 10.53 -7.47 -11.84
C ILE A 284 11.65 -6.88 -12.70
N VAL A 285 11.50 -5.63 -13.12
CA VAL A 285 12.50 -4.90 -13.91
C VAL A 285 13.28 -3.95 -13.00
N TYR A 286 14.60 -4.01 -13.10
CA TYR A 286 15.56 -3.10 -12.48
C TYR A 286 16.06 -2.15 -13.57
N ASP A 287 15.51 -0.93 -13.59
CA ASP A 287 15.70 0.07 -14.66
C ASP A 287 16.99 0.87 -14.47
N GLY A 288 18.06 0.43 -15.14
CA GLY A 288 19.35 1.09 -15.09
C GLY A 288 19.48 2.13 -16.20
N ASN A 289 20.26 3.19 -15.98
CA ASN A 289 20.47 4.23 -17.00
C ASN A 289 21.03 3.69 -18.34
N ALA A 290 21.90 2.67 -18.31
CA ALA A 290 22.56 2.14 -19.51
C ALA A 290 22.08 0.75 -19.94
N LYS A 291 21.61 -0.06 -18.98
CA LYS A 291 21.10 -1.41 -19.20
C LYS A 291 20.06 -1.69 -18.12
N ASP A 292 18.96 -2.29 -18.53
CA ASP A 292 17.94 -2.81 -17.63
C ASP A 292 18.20 -4.28 -17.37
N PHE A 293 18.01 -4.69 -16.13
CA PHE A 293 18.04 -6.10 -15.73
C PHE A 293 16.65 -6.53 -15.30
N TYR A 294 16.38 -7.82 -15.35
CA TYR A 294 15.14 -8.34 -14.78
C TYR A 294 15.38 -9.66 -14.04
N VAL A 295 14.47 -9.92 -13.12
CA VAL A 295 14.27 -11.22 -12.50
C VAL A 295 12.83 -11.62 -12.82
N GLY A 296 12.62 -12.76 -13.45
CA GLY A 296 11.29 -13.14 -13.90
C GLY A 296 11.10 -14.63 -14.13
N LEU A 297 9.87 -14.97 -14.43
CA LEU A 297 9.44 -16.29 -14.85
C LEU A 297 9.16 -16.24 -16.35
N ASP A 298 9.79 -17.14 -17.09
CA ASP A 298 9.40 -17.51 -18.45
C ASP A 298 8.37 -18.63 -18.32
N ASP A 299 7.10 -18.25 -18.17
CA ASP A 299 6.01 -19.20 -17.93
C ASP A 299 5.75 -20.08 -19.16
N SER A 300 6.14 -19.62 -20.36
CA SER A 300 6.05 -20.44 -21.57
C SER A 300 7.09 -21.57 -21.60
N ALA A 301 8.24 -21.38 -20.95
CA ALA A 301 9.34 -22.36 -20.88
C ALA A 301 9.53 -22.99 -19.49
N ASP A 302 8.67 -22.68 -18.52
CA ASP A 302 8.73 -23.11 -17.11
C ASP A 302 10.09 -22.82 -16.44
N LYS A 303 10.66 -21.62 -16.69
CA LYS A 303 12.01 -21.25 -16.25
C LYS A 303 12.03 -20.01 -15.37
N PHE A 304 12.87 -20.03 -14.33
CA PHE A 304 13.27 -18.81 -13.65
C PHE A 304 14.49 -18.19 -14.35
N VAL A 305 14.42 -16.89 -14.62
CA VAL A 305 15.41 -16.19 -15.44
C VAL A 305 15.87 -14.90 -14.78
N ILE A 306 17.19 -14.71 -14.73
CA ILE A 306 17.82 -13.41 -14.55
C ILE A 306 18.44 -13.01 -15.89
N GLY A 307 18.01 -11.87 -16.45
CA GLY A 307 18.44 -11.46 -17.78
C GLY A 307 18.54 -9.96 -17.96
N VAL A 308 18.84 -9.54 -19.19
CA VAL A 308 19.03 -8.14 -19.59
C VAL A 308 17.97 -7.73 -20.61
N GLY A 309 17.46 -6.51 -20.50
CA GLY A 309 16.49 -5.93 -21.43
C GLY A 309 15.03 -6.19 -21.05
N SER A 310 14.13 -6.07 -22.03
CA SER A 310 12.68 -6.00 -21.78
C SER A 310 11.91 -7.30 -22.02
N THR A 311 12.49 -8.30 -22.68
CA THR A 311 11.80 -9.53 -23.07
C THR A 311 12.40 -10.73 -22.34
N VAL A 312 11.59 -11.42 -21.54
CA VAL A 312 12.02 -12.60 -20.79
C VAL A 312 12.43 -13.71 -21.78
N GLY A 313 13.47 -14.47 -21.45
CA GLY A 313 13.96 -15.62 -22.23
C GLY A 313 14.91 -15.30 -23.41
N THR A 314 15.17 -14.02 -23.73
CA THR A 314 15.96 -13.66 -24.93
C THR A 314 17.44 -13.36 -24.69
N ASN A 315 17.80 -12.70 -23.57
CA ASN A 315 19.18 -12.40 -23.20
C ASN A 315 19.41 -12.80 -21.74
N SER A 316 19.27 -14.10 -21.48
CA SER A 316 19.37 -14.69 -20.15
C SER A 316 20.82 -14.75 -19.69
N ILE A 317 21.11 -14.25 -18.48
CA ILE A 317 22.42 -14.42 -17.83
C ILE A 317 22.43 -15.71 -17.02
N LEU A 318 21.35 -15.94 -16.27
CA LEU A 318 21.13 -17.12 -15.44
C LEU A 318 19.74 -17.66 -15.75
N THR A 319 19.66 -18.95 -16.05
CA THR A 319 18.40 -19.66 -16.22
C THR A 319 18.39 -20.87 -15.30
N MET A 320 17.30 -21.08 -14.57
CA MET A 320 17.09 -22.24 -13.72
C MET A 320 15.80 -22.93 -14.16
N ASP A 321 15.89 -24.23 -14.43
CA ASP A 321 14.74 -25.13 -14.56
C ASP A 321 14.74 -26.14 -13.41
N ASP A 322 13.96 -27.22 -13.52
CA ASP A 322 13.85 -28.25 -12.49
C ASP A 322 15.14 -29.07 -12.31
N ASP A 323 15.93 -29.21 -13.38
CA ASP A 323 17.07 -30.13 -13.45
C ASP A 323 18.43 -29.41 -13.56
N SER A 324 18.47 -28.14 -13.96
CA SER A 324 19.70 -27.46 -14.35
C SER A 324 19.75 -25.98 -13.98
N VAL A 325 20.99 -25.49 -13.85
CA VAL A 325 21.31 -24.07 -13.81
C VAL A 325 22.21 -23.79 -14.99
N THR A 326 21.74 -22.94 -15.90
CA THR A 326 22.48 -22.53 -17.10
C THR A 326 22.99 -21.11 -16.93
N LEU A 327 24.27 -20.89 -17.23
CA LEU A 327 24.89 -19.57 -17.31
C LEU A 327 25.11 -19.20 -18.78
N GLY A 328 24.55 -18.07 -19.21
CA GLY A 328 24.55 -17.63 -20.61
C GLY A 328 23.22 -17.84 -21.33
N ASP A 329 23.13 -17.30 -22.55
CA ASP A 329 21.94 -17.31 -23.42
C ASP A 329 22.12 -18.16 -24.68
N GLY A 330 23.26 -18.85 -24.83
CA GLY A 330 23.60 -19.65 -26.01
C GLY A 330 23.90 -18.82 -27.26
N ALA A 331 24.07 -17.49 -27.12
CA ALA A 331 24.68 -16.68 -28.15
C ALA A 331 26.20 -16.92 -28.19
N GLU A 332 26.85 -16.52 -29.29
CA GLU A 332 28.31 -16.58 -29.51
C GLU A 332 29.08 -15.61 -28.58
N VAL A 333 28.91 -15.76 -27.26
CA VAL A 333 29.38 -14.87 -26.21
C VAL A 333 29.77 -15.66 -24.96
N ASP A 334 31.02 -15.50 -24.53
CA ASP A 334 31.55 -16.19 -23.36
C ASP A 334 30.76 -15.89 -22.08
N SER A 335 30.49 -16.94 -21.30
CA SER A 335 29.80 -16.89 -20.01
C SER A 335 30.66 -17.47 -18.89
N LYS A 336 30.72 -16.79 -17.74
CA LYS A 336 31.64 -17.15 -16.66
C LYS A 336 31.08 -16.94 -15.26
N LEU A 337 31.54 -17.78 -14.34
CA LEU A 337 31.53 -17.52 -12.90
C LEU A 337 32.91 -17.03 -12.46
N VAL A 338 32.97 -15.85 -11.86
CA VAL A 338 34.22 -15.25 -11.36
C VAL A 338 34.30 -15.38 -9.84
N PHE A 339 35.42 -15.91 -9.35
CA PHE A 339 35.81 -15.94 -7.95
C PHE A 339 36.78 -14.77 -7.71
N ASP A 340 36.24 -13.64 -7.27
CA ASP A 340 36.97 -12.40 -7.02
C ASP A 340 37.91 -12.55 -5.80
N GLY A 341 39.20 -12.42 -6.05
CA GLY A 341 40.24 -12.51 -5.03
C GLY A 341 41.05 -11.21 -4.98
N ASN A 342 41.43 -10.76 -3.78
CA ASN A 342 42.09 -9.47 -3.55
C ASN A 342 43.27 -9.12 -4.49
N ALA A 343 44.03 -10.11 -4.98
CA ALA A 343 45.17 -9.88 -5.88
C ALA A 343 45.01 -10.51 -7.27
N GLN A 344 44.18 -11.54 -7.40
CA GLN A 344 43.99 -12.31 -8.64
C GLN A 344 42.60 -12.95 -8.59
N ASP A 345 41.87 -12.83 -9.70
CA ASP A 345 40.58 -13.49 -9.89
C ASP A 345 40.76 -14.83 -10.59
N PHE A 346 39.97 -15.81 -10.21
CA PHE A 346 39.86 -17.08 -10.92
C PHE A 346 38.47 -17.22 -11.51
N TYR A 347 38.33 -18.03 -12.55
CA TYR A 347 37.02 -18.28 -13.14
C TYR A 347 36.84 -19.72 -13.57
N ILE A 348 35.56 -20.11 -13.63
CA ILE A 348 35.08 -21.26 -14.40
C ILE A 348 34.19 -20.66 -15.49
N ALA A 349 34.44 -20.99 -16.74
CA ALA A 349 33.74 -20.38 -17.86
C ALA A 349 33.49 -21.36 -19.00
N LEU A 350 32.50 -21.03 -19.80
CA LEU A 350 32.36 -21.54 -21.17
C LEU A 350 33.05 -20.52 -22.08
N ASP A 351 34.08 -20.99 -22.79
CA ASP A 351 34.69 -20.27 -23.91
C ASP A 351 33.90 -20.66 -25.15
N ASP A 352 32.88 -19.88 -25.48
CA ASP A 352 31.93 -20.23 -26.54
C ASP A 352 32.59 -20.12 -27.93
N SER A 353 33.60 -19.24 -28.05
CA SER A 353 34.41 -19.14 -29.27
C SER A 353 35.18 -20.44 -29.59
N ALA A 354 35.46 -21.26 -28.57
CA ALA A 354 36.17 -22.52 -28.68
C ALA A 354 35.31 -23.75 -28.32
N ASP A 355 34.07 -23.56 -27.87
CA ASP A 355 33.20 -24.60 -27.29
C ASP A 355 33.81 -25.36 -26.07
N ASP A 356 34.68 -24.69 -25.30
CA ASP A 356 35.44 -25.30 -24.20
C ASP A 356 34.89 -24.96 -22.81
N LEU A 357 34.87 -25.94 -21.89
CA LEU A 357 34.80 -25.66 -20.44
C LEU A 357 36.20 -25.37 -19.92
N VAL A 358 36.42 -24.16 -19.40
CA VAL A 358 37.74 -23.66 -19.01
C VAL A 358 37.80 -23.24 -17.54
N PHE A 359 38.97 -23.47 -16.94
CA PHE A 359 39.34 -23.02 -15.60
C PHE A 359 40.59 -22.16 -15.74
N GLY A 360 40.48 -20.88 -15.41
CA GLY A 360 41.52 -19.91 -15.71
C GLY A 360 41.68 -18.81 -14.67
N GLN A 361 42.59 -17.89 -14.96
CA GLN A 361 42.89 -16.71 -14.14
C GLN A 361 42.67 -15.41 -14.93
N GLY A 362 42.10 -14.41 -14.27
CA GLY A 362 41.88 -13.07 -14.80
C GLY A 362 40.46 -12.85 -15.35
N SER A 363 40.26 -11.72 -16.04
CA SER A 363 38.92 -11.28 -16.45
C SER A 363 38.53 -11.65 -17.89
N THR A 364 39.46 -12.14 -18.71
CA THR A 364 39.20 -12.50 -20.11
C THR A 364 39.16 -14.02 -20.27
N VAL A 365 38.01 -14.57 -20.68
CA VAL A 365 37.84 -16.00 -20.97
C VAL A 365 38.72 -16.38 -22.17
N GLY A 366 39.16 -17.64 -22.25
CA GLY A 366 40.10 -18.10 -23.27
C GLY A 366 41.59 -17.77 -23.02
N SER A 367 41.90 -16.98 -21.98
CA SER A 367 43.29 -16.59 -21.64
C SER A 367 43.74 -17.19 -20.30
N ASN A 368 45.04 -17.45 -20.14
CA ASN A 368 45.63 -18.00 -18.89
C ASN A 368 44.88 -19.23 -18.34
N ILE A 369 44.48 -20.14 -19.24
CA ILE A 369 43.79 -21.38 -18.90
C ILE A 369 44.76 -22.29 -18.14
N ALA A 370 44.30 -22.87 -17.03
CA ALA A 370 45.02 -23.89 -16.28
C ALA A 370 44.57 -25.30 -16.70
N PHE A 371 43.26 -25.48 -16.86
CA PHE A 371 42.62 -26.73 -17.26
C PHE A 371 41.46 -26.43 -18.20
N SER A 372 41.32 -27.21 -19.27
CA SER A 372 40.16 -27.17 -20.15
C SER A 372 39.66 -28.57 -20.51
N ILE A 373 38.38 -28.62 -20.86
CA ILE A 373 37.73 -29.77 -21.49
C ILE A 373 37.10 -29.26 -22.78
N ASP A 374 37.53 -29.80 -23.90
CA ASP A 374 36.99 -29.45 -25.21
C ASP A 374 35.68 -30.18 -25.52
N GLU A 375 35.06 -29.85 -26.66
CA GLU A 375 33.80 -30.44 -27.13
C GLU A 375 33.92 -31.95 -27.43
N ASN A 376 35.16 -32.43 -27.63
CA ASN A 376 35.50 -33.85 -27.81
C ASN A 376 35.85 -34.54 -26.49
N GLN A 377 35.67 -33.86 -25.34
CA GLN A 377 36.02 -34.33 -23.98
C GLN A 377 37.52 -34.55 -23.76
N LEU A 378 38.38 -33.94 -24.57
CA LEU A 378 39.81 -33.92 -24.34
C LEU A 378 40.11 -33.03 -23.13
N THR A 379 40.74 -33.62 -22.12
CA THR A 379 41.21 -32.88 -20.96
C THR A 379 42.61 -32.34 -21.25
N ASN A 380 42.77 -31.02 -21.17
CA ASN A 380 44.05 -30.35 -21.37
C ASN A 380 44.50 -29.65 -20.10
N PHE A 381 45.71 -29.97 -19.63
CA PHE A 381 46.39 -29.22 -18.59
C PHE A 381 47.41 -28.30 -19.24
N SER A 382 47.03 -27.03 -19.41
CA SER A 382 47.88 -26.01 -20.06
C SER A 382 49.12 -25.64 -19.24
N HIS A 383 49.16 -26.07 -17.98
CA HIS A 383 50.30 -25.97 -17.07
C HIS A 383 50.65 -27.35 -16.49
N ALA A 384 51.82 -27.49 -15.87
CA ALA A 384 52.28 -28.77 -15.34
C ALA A 384 51.29 -29.39 -14.34
N ALA A 385 50.79 -30.58 -14.64
CA ALA A 385 50.06 -31.40 -13.68
C ALA A 385 51.04 -32.09 -12.72
N ILE A 386 50.93 -31.81 -11.42
CA ILE A 386 51.83 -32.36 -10.41
C ILE A 386 51.24 -33.65 -9.83
N GLY A 387 51.88 -34.77 -10.10
CA GLY A 387 51.48 -36.07 -9.53
C GLY A 387 51.76 -36.17 -8.03
N SER A 388 50.81 -36.72 -7.28
CA SER A 388 50.98 -37.02 -5.85
C SER A 388 52.17 -37.97 -5.62
N THR A 389 52.97 -37.71 -4.58
CA THR A 389 54.23 -38.44 -4.33
C THR A 389 54.25 -39.07 -2.94
N GLN A 390 54.38 -40.39 -2.86
CA GLN A 390 54.59 -41.08 -1.59
C GLN A 390 56.05 -40.89 -1.16
N THR A 391 56.29 -40.42 0.07
CA THR A 391 57.62 -40.48 0.69
C THR A 391 57.53 -41.35 1.94
N ALA A 392 58.24 -42.48 1.95
CA ALA A 392 58.12 -43.45 3.04
C ALA A 392 59.44 -44.19 3.32
N ASN A 393 59.57 -44.71 4.54
CA ASN A 393 60.56 -45.74 4.84
C ASN A 393 59.97 -47.10 4.48
N ALA A 394 60.74 -47.96 3.82
CA ALA A 394 60.32 -49.28 3.37
C ALA A 394 61.23 -50.37 3.96
N THR A 395 60.60 -51.47 4.40
CA THR A 395 61.28 -52.70 4.84
C THR A 395 60.32 -53.87 4.74
N GLY A 396 60.82 -55.07 4.45
CA GLY A 396 59.98 -56.26 4.28
C GLY A 396 59.06 -56.15 3.06
N SER A 397 57.88 -56.77 3.14
CA SER A 397 56.87 -56.73 2.08
C SER A 397 56.18 -55.36 2.05
N THR A 398 56.43 -54.57 1.00
CA THR A 398 55.90 -53.22 0.81
C THR A 398 55.02 -53.17 -0.43
N THR A 399 53.74 -52.86 -0.28
CA THR A 399 52.83 -52.64 -1.42
C THR A 399 52.76 -51.15 -1.73
N LEU A 400 52.99 -50.76 -2.97
CA LEU A 400 52.86 -49.37 -3.41
C LEU A 400 51.39 -49.04 -3.65
N ASP A 401 50.94 -47.88 -3.18
CA ASP A 401 49.57 -47.40 -3.39
C ASP A 401 49.49 -46.52 -4.63
N PHE A 402 49.16 -47.16 -5.76
CA PHE A 402 49.00 -46.49 -7.05
C PHE A 402 47.68 -45.72 -7.20
N GLN A 403 46.71 -45.89 -6.29
CA GLN A 403 45.46 -45.12 -6.32
C GLN A 403 45.69 -43.69 -5.79
N THR A 404 46.48 -43.56 -4.71
CA THR A 404 46.73 -42.25 -4.07
C THR A 404 47.95 -41.53 -4.66
N TYR A 405 48.95 -42.27 -5.13
CA TYR A 405 50.24 -41.70 -5.53
C TYR A 405 50.60 -42.05 -6.97
N GLN A 406 51.13 -41.06 -7.69
CA GLN A 406 51.70 -41.19 -9.02
C GLN A 406 53.20 -41.51 -8.95
N ASN A 407 53.88 -40.97 -7.96
CA ASN A 407 55.32 -41.10 -7.77
C ASN A 407 55.64 -41.69 -6.39
N PHE A 408 56.76 -42.39 -6.27
CA PHE A 408 57.16 -43.05 -5.04
C PHE A 408 58.60 -42.68 -4.70
N ILE A 409 58.87 -42.36 -3.44
CA ILE A 409 60.20 -42.09 -2.88
C ILE A 409 60.34 -42.95 -1.63
N LEU A 410 61.16 -43.98 -1.72
CA LEU A 410 61.24 -45.04 -0.73
C LEU A 410 62.65 -45.13 -0.15
N THR A 411 62.77 -44.81 1.14
CA THR A 411 64.01 -45.00 1.88
C THR A 411 64.04 -46.41 2.46
N PHE A 412 64.98 -47.23 2.00
CA PHE A 412 65.09 -48.61 2.43
C PHE A 412 65.82 -48.67 3.77
N THR A 413 65.09 -48.99 4.84
CA THR A 413 65.63 -49.20 6.19
C THR A 413 65.91 -50.67 6.50
N GLY A 414 65.61 -51.54 5.53
CA GLY A 414 65.83 -52.98 5.55
C GLY A 414 65.71 -53.53 4.13
N ASN A 415 65.84 -54.85 3.95
CA ASN A 415 65.59 -55.46 2.63
C ASN A 415 64.10 -55.34 2.29
N VAL A 416 63.78 -54.93 1.06
CA VAL A 416 62.41 -54.68 0.61
C VAL A 416 62.01 -55.68 -0.46
N THR A 417 60.79 -56.21 -0.36
CA THR A 417 60.08 -56.83 -1.46
C THR A 417 58.95 -55.91 -1.86
N LEU A 418 58.95 -55.39 -3.09
CA LEU A 418 57.79 -54.70 -3.62
C LEU A 418 56.71 -55.74 -3.93
N ALA A 419 55.67 -55.78 -3.10
CA ALA A 419 54.55 -56.68 -3.27
C ALA A 419 53.62 -56.17 -4.38
N ASN A 420 52.94 -57.11 -5.05
CA ASN A 420 51.97 -56.81 -6.09
C ASN A 420 50.89 -55.85 -5.55
N PRO A 421 50.69 -54.70 -6.18
CA PRO A 421 49.57 -53.82 -5.87
C PRO A 421 48.27 -54.40 -6.44
N SER A 422 47.15 -53.79 -6.03
CA SER A 422 45.83 -54.04 -6.62
C SER A 422 45.12 -52.73 -6.97
N THR A 423 45.87 -51.63 -6.98
CA THR A 423 45.37 -50.25 -7.07
C THR A 423 45.91 -49.52 -8.30
N GLU A 424 46.71 -50.19 -9.12
CA GLU A 424 47.31 -49.65 -10.33
C GLU A 424 46.28 -49.46 -11.45
N ALA A 425 46.36 -48.34 -12.16
CA ALA A 425 45.49 -48.01 -13.28
C ALA A 425 46.26 -48.06 -14.60
N VAL A 426 45.67 -48.67 -15.64
CA VAL A 426 46.31 -48.75 -16.97
C VAL A 426 46.57 -47.34 -17.52
N GLY A 427 47.78 -47.10 -18.02
CA GLY A 427 48.22 -45.80 -18.51
C GLY A 427 48.90 -44.92 -17.45
N GLN A 428 48.80 -45.27 -16.17
CA GLN A 428 49.51 -44.58 -15.10
C GLN A 428 51.03 -44.74 -15.29
N SER A 429 51.77 -43.63 -15.20
CA SER A 429 53.22 -43.64 -15.36
C SER A 429 53.88 -42.58 -14.48
N GLY A 430 55.03 -42.94 -13.91
CA GLY A 430 55.75 -42.06 -12.99
C GLY A 430 57.11 -42.63 -12.69
N PHE A 431 57.61 -42.33 -11.50
CA PHE A 431 58.90 -42.82 -11.05
C PHE A 431 58.85 -43.40 -9.63
N ILE A 432 59.76 -44.32 -9.38
CA ILE A 432 60.08 -44.85 -8.06
C ILE A 432 61.54 -44.45 -7.78
N ILE A 433 61.74 -43.59 -6.78
CA ILE A 433 63.04 -43.27 -6.23
C ILE A 433 63.31 -44.24 -5.08
N ILE A 434 64.46 -44.91 -5.13
CA ILE A 434 64.92 -45.80 -4.07
C ILE A 434 66.12 -45.14 -3.41
N ILE A 435 66.07 -45.01 -2.09
CA ILE A 435 67.14 -44.39 -1.30
C ILE A 435 67.66 -45.43 -0.32
N GLN A 436 68.96 -45.72 -0.38
CA GLN A 436 69.62 -46.52 0.67
C GLN A 436 69.67 -45.73 1.98
N ASP A 437 69.42 -46.37 3.11
CA ASP A 437 69.66 -45.73 4.42
C ASP A 437 71.15 -45.36 4.62
N GLY A 438 71.45 -44.74 5.76
CA GLY A 438 72.82 -44.36 6.12
C GLY A 438 73.80 -45.54 6.28
N THR A 439 73.33 -46.79 6.23
CA THR A 439 74.18 -47.99 6.27
C THR A 439 74.43 -48.56 4.87
N GLY A 440 73.42 -48.53 4.00
CA GLY A 440 73.45 -49.18 2.70
C GLY A 440 73.29 -50.70 2.77
N SER A 441 73.61 -51.37 1.67
CA SER A 441 73.52 -52.83 1.49
C SER A 441 72.10 -53.42 1.58
N ARG A 442 71.05 -52.61 1.38
CA ARG A 442 69.67 -53.10 1.28
C ARG A 442 69.40 -53.67 -0.10
N THR A 443 68.70 -54.79 -0.15
CA THR A 443 68.32 -55.47 -1.41
C THR A 443 66.86 -55.20 -1.76
N LEU A 444 66.56 -55.23 -3.06
CA LEU A 444 65.20 -55.21 -3.60
C LEU A 444 64.83 -56.58 -4.20
N ALA A 445 63.65 -57.08 -3.85
CA ALA A 445 62.95 -58.12 -4.58
C ALA A 445 61.63 -57.57 -5.16
N LEU A 446 61.17 -58.15 -6.26
CA LEU A 446 59.97 -57.73 -6.97
C LEU A 446 58.88 -58.80 -6.90
N GLY A 447 57.64 -58.38 -6.72
CA GLY A 447 56.46 -59.18 -6.98
C GLY A 447 56.30 -59.48 -8.47
N THR A 448 55.42 -60.43 -8.82
CA THR A 448 55.23 -60.89 -10.20
C THR A 448 54.73 -59.82 -11.15
N ASP A 449 54.09 -58.78 -10.63
CA ASP A 449 53.44 -57.76 -11.43
C ASP A 449 54.43 -56.68 -11.87
N TYR A 450 55.62 -56.63 -11.26
CA TYR A 450 56.70 -55.72 -11.66
C TYR A 450 57.62 -56.39 -12.69
N GLU A 451 57.48 -55.98 -13.94
CA GLU A 451 58.18 -56.55 -15.08
C GLU A 451 59.44 -55.74 -15.42
N THR A 452 60.56 -56.45 -15.63
CA THR A 452 61.85 -55.87 -16.01
C THR A 452 62.30 -56.39 -17.38
N ALA A 453 63.16 -55.65 -18.07
CA ALA A 453 63.69 -56.05 -19.36
C ALA A 453 64.37 -57.43 -19.26
N GLY A 454 63.91 -58.39 -20.08
CA GLY A 454 64.43 -59.77 -20.09
C GLY A 454 64.14 -60.59 -18.81
N GLY A 455 63.32 -60.09 -17.88
CA GLY A 455 62.97 -60.79 -16.64
C GLY A 455 64.13 -60.94 -15.65
N ALA A 456 65.17 -60.12 -15.77
CA ALA A 456 66.39 -60.24 -14.97
C ALA A 456 66.28 -59.68 -13.53
N GLY A 457 65.13 -59.10 -13.17
CA GLY A 457 64.98 -58.33 -11.93
C GLY A 457 65.59 -56.94 -12.05
N LEU A 458 65.63 -56.20 -10.94
CA LEU A 458 66.18 -54.84 -10.89
C LEU A 458 67.46 -54.82 -10.06
N THR A 459 68.53 -54.26 -10.63
CA THR A 459 69.75 -53.94 -9.88
C THR A 459 69.60 -52.56 -9.26
N ILE A 460 69.89 -52.43 -7.97
CA ILE A 460 69.90 -51.17 -7.24
C ILE A 460 71.29 -50.91 -6.63
N SER A 461 71.59 -49.64 -6.36
CA SER A 461 72.78 -49.23 -5.63
C SER A 461 72.71 -49.69 -4.19
N THR A 462 73.87 -50.02 -3.61
CA THR A 462 73.99 -50.51 -2.23
C THR A 462 74.91 -49.65 -1.36
N ALA A 463 75.52 -48.60 -1.90
CA ALA A 463 76.26 -47.65 -1.08
C ALA A 463 75.30 -46.90 -0.13
N ALA A 464 75.77 -46.55 1.06
CA ALA A 464 74.99 -45.76 2.01
C ALA A 464 74.51 -44.45 1.36
N SER A 465 73.25 -44.08 1.60
CA SER A 465 72.61 -42.88 1.04
C SER A 465 72.55 -42.80 -0.49
N ALA A 466 72.87 -43.88 -1.21
CA ALA A 466 72.74 -43.89 -2.67
C ALA A 466 71.27 -43.75 -3.09
N VAL A 467 71.03 -42.91 -4.09
CA VAL A 467 69.71 -42.67 -4.68
C VAL A 467 69.65 -43.27 -6.07
N ASP A 468 68.61 -44.07 -6.34
CA ASP A 468 68.31 -44.64 -7.65
C ASP A 468 66.95 -44.14 -8.14
N VAL A 469 66.79 -43.97 -9.46
CA VAL A 469 65.53 -43.56 -10.09
C VAL A 469 65.07 -44.63 -11.07
N VAL A 470 63.83 -45.10 -10.89
CA VAL A 470 63.22 -46.17 -11.69
C VAL A 470 61.93 -45.64 -12.32
N PRO A 471 61.90 -45.36 -13.64
CA PRO A 471 60.65 -45.01 -14.30
C PRO A 471 59.75 -46.24 -14.42
N TYR A 472 58.43 -46.03 -14.40
CA TYR A 472 57.47 -47.11 -14.58
C TYR A 472 56.30 -46.69 -15.48
N VAL A 473 55.64 -47.69 -16.09
CA VAL A 473 54.33 -47.55 -16.72
C VAL A 473 53.47 -48.78 -16.43
N VAL A 474 52.22 -48.56 -16.04
CA VAL A 474 51.22 -49.62 -15.88
C VAL A 474 50.62 -49.88 -17.26
N LYS A 475 51.00 -50.98 -17.90
CA LYS A 475 50.58 -51.29 -19.28
C LYS A 475 49.30 -52.15 -19.35
N ALA A 476 48.99 -52.86 -18.27
CA ALA A 476 47.75 -53.60 -18.06
C ALA A 476 47.53 -53.84 -16.55
N SER A 477 46.34 -54.30 -16.15
CA SER A 477 46.09 -54.73 -14.76
C SER A 477 47.04 -55.87 -14.38
N GLY A 478 47.67 -55.78 -13.20
CA GLY A 478 48.70 -56.72 -12.74
C GLY A 478 49.99 -56.69 -13.57
N SER A 479 50.24 -55.63 -14.36
CA SER A 479 51.40 -55.55 -15.26
C SER A 479 52.01 -54.14 -15.26
N ILE A 480 53.06 -53.98 -14.45
CA ILE A 480 53.82 -52.76 -14.23
C ILE A 480 55.18 -52.91 -14.89
N GLN A 481 55.38 -52.23 -16.00
CA GLN A 481 56.65 -52.23 -16.71
C GLN A 481 57.60 -51.25 -16.02
N LEU A 482 58.71 -51.76 -15.49
CA LEU A 482 59.82 -50.96 -15.00
C LEU A 482 60.80 -50.68 -16.15
N GLY A 483 61.25 -49.43 -16.24
CA GLY A 483 62.37 -49.05 -17.09
C GLY A 483 63.72 -49.35 -16.42
N ALA A 484 64.81 -49.10 -17.15
CA ALA A 484 66.15 -49.25 -16.60
C ALA A 484 66.38 -48.26 -15.44
N ALA A 485 66.81 -48.77 -14.28
CA ALA A 485 67.16 -47.92 -13.15
C ALA A 485 68.40 -47.07 -13.49
N GLN A 486 68.31 -45.78 -13.19
CA GLN A 486 69.47 -44.90 -13.15
C GLN A 486 70.03 -44.91 -11.73
N LEU A 487 71.32 -45.25 -11.60
CA LEU A 487 71.91 -45.67 -10.33
C LEU A 487 72.85 -44.63 -9.72
N ALA A 488 72.94 -44.64 -8.39
CA ALA A 488 73.97 -44.01 -7.59
C ALA A 488 74.10 -42.49 -7.79
N PHE A 489 72.96 -41.79 -7.79
CA PHE A 489 72.96 -40.34 -7.65
C PHE A 489 73.43 -39.93 -6.25
N ALA A 490 74.14 -38.80 -6.19
CA ALA A 490 74.82 -38.27 -5.01
C ALA A 490 73.93 -37.36 -4.16
#